data_AF-A0A2T5ICF0-F1
#
_entry.id   AF-A0A2T5ICF0-F1
#
_cell.length_a   1.000
_cell.length_b   1.000
_cell.length_c   1.000
_cell.angle_alpha   90.00
_cell.angle_beta   90.00
_cell.angle_gamma   90.00
#
_symmetry.space_group_name_H-M   'P 1'
#
loop_
_entity.id
_entity.type
_entity.pdbx_description
1 polymer ?
#
loop_
_entity_poly.entity_id
_entity_poly.type
_entity_poly.pdbx_seq_one_letter_code
_entity_poly.pdbx_strand_id
1 'polypeptide(L)'
;MEKEPLIKLPWRGRETIESIPLLLEGAQRIEITLPSNYNHALFETLHPGEPPAQLEEIDAAGGPELLAHIAAVSGLEEFRLLTGPLTAARARVRVSSPAKVFIILPGANLKSNERIIHPEAGE
;
A
#
# COMPACT_ATOMS: atom_id res chain seq x y z
N MET A 1 -6.10 22.62 -6.22
CA MET A 1 -6.33 21.16 -6.40
C MET A 1 -4.98 20.46 -6.27
N GLU A 2 -4.57 20.19 -5.05
CA GLU A 2 -3.32 19.45 -4.79
C GLU A 2 -3.61 17.98 -5.12
N LYS A 3 -3.22 17.55 -6.31
CA LYS A 3 -3.24 16.14 -6.69
C LYS A 3 -2.28 15.42 -5.73
N GLU A 4 -2.84 14.76 -4.73
CA GLU A 4 -2.13 13.75 -3.96
C GLU A 4 -1.40 12.84 -4.97
N PRO A 5 -0.06 12.71 -4.93
CA PRO A 5 0.68 11.85 -5.85
C PRO A 5 0.40 10.39 -5.44
N LEU A 6 -0.79 9.95 -5.82
CA LEU A 6 -1.29 8.60 -5.81
C LEU A 6 -0.81 7.97 -7.11
N ILE A 7 0.25 7.18 -7.04
CA ILE A 7 0.76 6.46 -8.21
C ILE A 7 0.03 5.13 -8.28
N LYS A 8 -0.69 4.92 -9.38
CA LYS A 8 -1.41 3.66 -9.66
C LYS A 8 -0.59 2.84 -10.65
N LEU A 9 -0.17 1.66 -10.22
CA LEU A 9 0.59 0.72 -11.05
C LEU A 9 -0.11 -0.65 -11.06
N PRO A 10 -0.22 -1.32 -12.22
CA PRO A 10 -0.57 -2.72 -12.25
C PRO A 10 0.61 -3.57 -11.75
N TRP A 11 0.32 -4.66 -11.05
CA TRP A 11 1.30 -5.66 -10.67
C TRP A 11 1.80 -6.41 -11.91
N ARG A 12 3.11 -6.32 -12.16
CA ARG A 12 3.83 -7.03 -13.22
C ARG A 12 4.98 -7.87 -12.66
N GLY A 13 4.94 -8.21 -11.38
CA GLY A 13 6.03 -8.93 -10.71
C GLY A 13 7.23 -8.02 -10.46
N ARG A 14 8.43 -8.53 -10.79
CA ARG A 14 9.72 -7.87 -10.54
C ARG A 14 9.79 -6.43 -11.06
N GLU A 15 9.32 -6.18 -12.29
CA GLU A 15 9.41 -4.84 -12.91
C GLU A 15 8.73 -3.75 -12.05
N THR A 16 7.60 -4.11 -11.43
CA THR A 16 6.87 -3.21 -10.53
C THR A 16 7.70 -2.94 -9.28
N ILE A 17 8.31 -3.97 -8.71
CA ILE A 17 9.12 -3.91 -7.48
C ILE A 17 10.37 -3.05 -7.70
N GLU A 18 11.06 -3.20 -8.82
CA GLU A 18 12.26 -2.42 -9.13
C GLU A 18 11.94 -0.92 -9.34
N SER A 19 10.72 -0.61 -9.79
CA SER A 19 10.28 0.77 -9.99
C SER A 19 9.82 1.44 -8.69
N ILE A 20 9.31 0.68 -7.71
CA ILE A 20 8.76 1.25 -6.46
C ILE A 20 9.75 2.15 -5.72
N PRO A 21 11.02 1.79 -5.48
CA PRO A 21 11.97 2.65 -4.77
C PRO A 21 12.09 4.06 -5.36
N LEU A 22 12.19 4.16 -6.68
CA LEU A 22 12.24 5.43 -7.40
C LEU A 22 10.92 6.21 -7.25
N LEU A 23 9.80 5.50 -7.23
CA LEU A 23 8.48 6.10 -7.01
C LEU A 23 8.28 6.55 -5.57
N LEU A 24 8.88 5.89 -4.57
CA LEU A 24 8.79 6.28 -3.15
C LEU A 24 9.39 7.66 -2.88
N GLU A 25 10.35 8.12 -3.69
CA GLU A 25 10.98 9.43 -3.51
C GLU A 25 10.06 10.61 -3.87
N GLY A 26 9.03 10.38 -4.70
CA GLY A 26 8.08 11.42 -5.14
C GLY A 26 6.60 11.12 -4.90
N ALA A 27 6.26 9.86 -4.57
CA ALA A 27 4.90 9.44 -4.26
C ALA A 27 4.58 9.67 -2.78
N GLN A 28 3.34 10.02 -2.49
CA GLN A 28 2.81 10.00 -1.13
C GLN A 28 2.10 8.66 -0.87
N ARG A 29 1.52 8.10 -1.93
CA ARG A 29 0.79 6.84 -1.87
C ARG A 29 0.98 6.08 -3.17
N ILE A 30 1.22 4.78 -3.07
CA ILE A 30 1.33 3.89 -4.23
C ILE A 30 0.21 2.86 -4.15
N GLU A 31 -0.62 2.78 -5.18
CA GLU A 31 -1.67 1.79 -5.35
C GLU A 31 -1.19 0.78 -6.38
N ILE A 32 -1.03 -0.46 -5.95
CA ILE A 32 -0.64 -1.59 -6.79
C ILE A 32 -1.89 -2.42 -7.00
N THR A 33 -2.38 -2.46 -8.25
CA THR A 33 -3.53 -3.30 -8.61
C THR A 33 -3.01 -4.65 -9.04
N LEU A 34 -3.35 -5.70 -8.28
CA LEU A 34 -3.02 -7.07 -8.63
C LEU A 34 -4.10 -7.65 -9.54
N PRO A 35 -3.75 -8.58 -10.44
CA PRO A 35 -4.77 -9.29 -11.21
C PRO A 35 -5.61 -10.17 -10.29
N SER A 36 -6.89 -10.34 -10.63
CA SER A 36 -7.90 -11.02 -9.80
C SER A 36 -7.52 -12.45 -9.42
N ASN A 37 -6.65 -13.09 -10.20
CA ASN A 37 -6.15 -14.44 -9.92
C ASN A 37 -5.38 -14.56 -8.59
N TYR A 38 -4.88 -13.44 -8.03
CA TYR A 38 -4.19 -13.44 -6.73
C TYR A 38 -5.14 -13.24 -5.54
N ASN A 39 -6.40 -12.89 -5.76
CA ASN A 39 -7.33 -12.61 -4.66
C ASN A 39 -7.53 -13.83 -3.77
N HIS A 40 -7.73 -15.00 -4.37
CA HIS A 40 -7.85 -16.28 -3.67
C HIS A 40 -6.63 -16.61 -2.81
N ALA A 41 -5.45 -16.58 -3.42
CA ALA A 41 -4.21 -16.94 -2.74
C ALA A 41 -3.84 -15.95 -1.60
N LEU A 42 -4.15 -14.66 -1.78
CA LEU A 42 -4.01 -13.65 -0.74
C LEU A 42 -5.00 -13.90 0.41
N PHE A 43 -6.25 -14.25 0.11
CA PHE A 43 -7.27 -14.54 1.11
C PHE A 43 -6.86 -15.75 1.96
N GLU A 44 -6.47 -16.87 1.34
CA GLU A 44 -6.01 -18.06 2.07
C GLU A 44 -4.79 -17.78 2.96
N THR A 45 -3.87 -16.94 2.50
CA THR A 45 -2.65 -16.59 3.25
C THR A 45 -2.92 -15.66 4.44
N LEU A 46 -3.87 -14.73 4.28
CA LEU A 46 -4.23 -13.75 5.32
C LEU A 46 -5.26 -14.31 6.30
N HIS A 47 -6.09 -15.26 5.87
CA HIS A 47 -7.15 -15.90 6.66
C HIS A 47 -6.93 -17.43 6.74
N PRO A 48 -5.83 -17.91 7.37
CA PRO A 48 -5.58 -19.34 7.49
C PRO A 48 -6.59 -19.97 8.46
N GLY A 49 -7.70 -20.48 7.92
CA GLY A 49 -8.75 -21.14 8.70
C GLY A 49 -10.16 -20.64 8.47
N GLU A 50 -10.35 -19.62 7.61
CA GLU A 50 -11.71 -19.25 7.21
C GLU A 50 -12.24 -20.17 6.11
N PRO A 51 -13.54 -20.52 6.16
CA PRO A 51 -14.14 -21.43 5.20
C PRO A 51 -14.15 -20.81 3.78
N PRO A 52 -13.89 -21.59 2.73
CA PRO A 52 -13.85 -21.12 1.34
C PRO A 52 -15.22 -20.65 0.80
N ALA A 53 -16.27 -20.67 1.63
CA ALA A 53 -17.60 -20.19 1.30
C ALA A 53 -17.82 -18.70 1.65
N GLN A 54 -16.87 -18.04 2.31
CA GLN A 54 -16.91 -16.60 2.54
C GLN A 54 -16.51 -15.83 1.27
N LEU A 55 -17.04 -14.61 1.13
CA LEU A 55 -16.55 -13.66 0.13
C LEU A 55 -15.04 -13.47 0.36
N GLU A 56 -14.26 -13.47 -0.70
CA GLU A 56 -12.80 -13.23 -0.70
C GLU A 56 -12.48 -11.75 -0.41
N GLU A 57 -13.08 -11.21 0.66
CA GLU A 57 -12.88 -9.87 1.19
C GLU A 57 -11.63 -9.85 2.06
N ILE A 58 -10.67 -9.05 1.62
CA ILE A 58 -9.43 -8.77 2.33
C ILE A 58 -9.51 -7.31 2.75
N ASP A 59 -9.36 -7.02 4.03
CA ASP A 59 -9.03 -5.68 4.52
C ASP A 59 -7.99 -5.80 5.62
N ALA A 60 -6.72 -5.86 5.21
CA ALA A 60 -5.60 -5.98 6.11
C ALA A 60 -4.78 -4.69 6.07
N ALA A 61 -4.53 -4.08 7.21
CA ALA A 61 -3.66 -2.92 7.33
C ALA A 61 -2.51 -3.22 8.30
N GLY A 62 -1.31 -2.79 7.95
CA GLY A 62 -0.12 -3.07 8.74
C GLY A 62 1.10 -2.31 8.27
N GLY A 63 2.26 -2.82 8.66
CA GLY A 63 3.56 -2.32 8.24
C GLY A 63 4.11 -3.07 7.02
N PRO A 64 5.41 -2.88 6.72
CA PRO A 64 6.13 -3.66 5.72
C PRO A 64 6.14 -5.17 6.02
N GLU A 65 5.88 -5.58 7.27
CA GLU A 65 5.64 -6.98 7.64
C GLU A 65 4.47 -7.63 6.88
N LEU A 66 3.42 -6.86 6.56
CA LEU A 66 2.27 -7.35 5.80
C LEU A 66 2.68 -7.72 4.36
N LEU A 67 3.61 -6.95 3.78
CA LEU A 67 4.20 -7.28 2.48
C LEU A 67 5.00 -8.57 2.53
N ALA A 68 5.78 -8.78 3.59
CA ALA A 68 6.53 -10.02 3.78
C ALA A 68 5.60 -11.24 3.95
N HIS A 69 4.44 -11.05 4.58
CA HIS A 69 3.43 -12.10 4.75
C HIS A 69 2.77 -12.49 3.42
N ILE A 70 2.30 -11.51 2.64
CA ILE A 70 1.71 -11.80 1.31
C ILE A 70 2.73 -12.31 0.30
N ALA A 71 4.02 -12.04 0.51
CA ALA A 71 5.07 -12.57 -0.34
C ALA A 71 5.34 -14.07 -0.13
N ALA A 72 4.64 -14.72 0.82
CA ALA A 72 4.56 -16.17 0.87
C ALA A 72 3.70 -16.75 -0.28
N VAL A 73 2.86 -15.93 -0.92
CA VAL A 73 2.07 -16.31 -2.10
C VAL A 73 2.98 -16.43 -3.32
N SER A 74 2.86 -17.56 -4.02
CA SER A 74 3.58 -17.80 -5.28
C SER A 74 3.28 -16.72 -6.31
N GLY A 75 4.32 -16.09 -6.87
CA GLY A 75 4.20 -14.94 -7.78
C GLY A 75 4.17 -13.56 -7.12
N LEU A 76 4.12 -13.50 -5.78
CA LEU A 76 4.23 -12.27 -4.97
C LEU A 76 5.53 -12.20 -4.15
N GLU A 77 6.42 -13.18 -4.32
CA GLU A 77 7.68 -13.34 -3.58
C GLU A 77 8.58 -12.10 -3.61
N GLU A 78 8.55 -11.37 -4.73
CA GLU A 78 9.35 -10.18 -4.93
C GLU A 78 8.93 -9.01 -4.02
N PHE A 79 7.74 -9.03 -3.41
CA PHE A 79 7.36 -8.04 -2.39
C PHE A 79 8.27 -8.05 -1.16
N ARG A 80 8.97 -9.16 -0.87
CA ARG A 80 9.98 -9.21 0.21
C ARG A 80 11.10 -8.20 -0.04
N LEU A 81 11.44 -7.94 -1.30
CA LEU A 81 12.49 -6.98 -1.66
C LEU A 81 12.11 -5.55 -1.27
N LEU A 82 10.81 -5.22 -1.24
CA LEU A 82 10.33 -3.91 -0.80
C LEU A 82 10.23 -3.77 0.71
N THR A 83 10.26 -4.86 1.47
CA THR A 83 10.12 -4.82 2.92
C THR A 83 11.24 -3.97 3.54
N GLY A 84 12.48 -4.11 3.06
CA GLY A 84 13.64 -3.31 3.49
C GLY A 84 13.47 -1.79 3.27
N PRO A 85 13.35 -1.31 2.02
CA PRO A 85 13.22 0.11 1.73
C PRO A 85 11.96 0.73 2.36
N LEU A 86 10.84 0.00 2.43
CA LEU A 86 9.62 0.48 3.08
C LEU A 86 9.77 0.58 4.61
N THR A 87 10.51 -0.34 5.23
CA THR A 87 10.86 -0.25 6.66
C THR A 87 11.73 0.97 6.93
N ALA A 88 12.76 1.19 6.11
CA ALA A 88 13.61 2.38 6.21
C ALA A 88 12.81 3.68 6.04
N ALA A 89 11.86 3.70 5.11
CA ALA A 89 10.95 4.82 4.88
C ALA A 89 9.79 4.91 5.88
N ARG A 90 9.69 3.98 6.86
CA ARG A 90 8.57 3.85 7.82
C ARG A 90 7.19 3.88 7.14
N ALA A 91 7.10 3.28 5.95
CA ALA A 91 5.87 3.21 5.19
C ALA A 91 4.87 2.24 5.84
N ARG A 92 3.58 2.54 5.67
CA ARG A 92 2.47 1.65 6.02
C ARG A 92 1.97 0.93 4.78
N VAL A 93 1.46 -0.27 4.98
CA VAL A 93 0.91 -1.10 3.90
C VAL A 93 -0.54 -1.41 4.24
N ARG A 94 -1.43 -1.34 3.25
CA ARG A 94 -2.79 -1.85 3.35
C ARG A 94 -3.10 -2.72 2.15
N VAL A 95 -3.69 -3.88 2.38
CA VAL A 95 -4.17 -4.78 1.33
C VAL A 95 -5.69 -4.78 1.41
N SER A 96 -6.34 -4.55 0.29
CA SER A 96 -7.80 -4.52 0.21
C SER A 96 -8.31 -5.27 -1.00
N SER A 97 -9.47 -5.91 -0.87
CA SER A 97 -10.20 -6.51 -1.98
C SER A 97 -10.97 -5.45 -2.78
N PRO A 98 -11.06 -5.58 -4.12
CA PRO A 98 -10.40 -6.58 -4.97
C PRO A 98 -8.88 -6.36 -5.01
N ALA A 99 -8.11 -7.45 -5.01
CA ALA A 99 -6.64 -7.54 -4.82
C ALA A 99 -5.85 -6.25 -5.14
N LYS A 100 -5.73 -5.36 -4.16
CA LYS A 100 -5.00 -4.09 -4.23
C LYS A 100 -4.09 -3.95 -3.02
N VAL A 101 -2.87 -3.48 -3.26
CA VAL A 101 -1.90 -3.15 -2.22
C VAL A 101 -1.67 -1.65 -2.25
N PHE A 102 -1.81 -1.00 -1.11
CA PHE A 102 -1.59 0.42 -0.90
C PHE A 102 -0.36 0.59 -0.02
N ILE A 103 0.64 1.29 -0.53
CA ILE A 103 1.81 1.72 0.24
C ILE A 103 1.60 3.19 0.58
N ILE A 104 1.65 3.54 1.85
CA ILE A 104 1.41 4.90 2.37
C ILE A 104 2.68 5.36 3.08
N LEU A 105 3.30 6.43 2.59
CA LEU A 105 4.51 6.97 3.20
C LEU A 105 4.15 7.95 4.33
N PRO A 106 4.94 8.02 5.41
CA PRO A 106 4.68 8.92 6.54
C PRO A 106 4.87 10.40 6.19
N GLY A 107 5.58 10.69 5.08
CA GLY A 107 5.71 12.03 4.49
C GLY A 107 4.52 12.44 3.61
N ALA A 108 3.51 11.57 3.43
CA ALA A 108 2.23 11.96 2.86
C ALA A 108 1.59 12.98 3.79
N ASN A 109 1.78 14.25 3.49
CA ASN A 109 1.33 15.34 4.33
C ASN A 109 -0.19 15.27 4.36
N LEU A 110 -0.73 14.67 5.43
CA LEU A 110 -1.91 15.19 6.06
C LEU A 110 -1.58 16.64 6.38
N LYS A 111 -1.75 17.54 5.40
CA LYS A 111 -2.12 18.92 5.66
C LYS A 111 -3.46 18.82 6.39
N SER A 112 -3.37 18.47 7.67
CA SER A 112 -4.30 18.94 8.68
C SER A 112 -4.26 20.43 8.45
N ASN A 113 -5.32 20.91 7.81
CA ASN A 113 -5.47 22.27 7.37
C ASN A 113 -5.21 23.14 8.60
N GLU A 114 -3.97 23.61 8.74
CA GLU A 114 -3.59 24.56 9.75
C GLU A 114 -4.50 25.74 9.47
N ARG A 115 -5.49 25.87 10.35
CA ARG A 115 -6.42 26.97 10.35
C ARG A 115 -5.58 28.18 10.75
N ILE A 116 -4.91 28.78 9.76
CA ILE A 116 -4.25 30.07 9.88
C ILE A 116 -5.40 31.06 10.11
N ILE A 117 -5.84 31.18 11.36
CA ILE A 117 -6.59 32.34 11.80
C ILE A 117 -5.60 33.49 11.80
N HIS A 118 -5.64 34.28 10.74
CA HIS A 118 -5.12 35.64 10.75
C HIS A 118 -5.84 36.39 11.88
N PRO A 119 -5.14 36.94 12.90
CA PRO A 119 -5.67 38.10 13.57
C PRO A 119 -5.46 39.28 12.62
N GLU A 120 -6.48 39.56 11.80
CA GLU A 120 -6.62 40.87 11.17
C GLU A 120 -6.76 41.90 12.29
N ALA A 121 -5.82 42.82 12.34
CA ALA A 121 -5.89 44.00 13.17
C ALA A 121 -7.15 44.78 12.81
N GLY A 122 -8.01 45.00 13.80
CA GLY A 122 -9.15 45.91 13.74
C GLY A 122 -8.98 46.95 14.85
N GLU A 123 -9.03 48.19 14.43
CA GLU A 123 -8.77 49.45 15.13
C GLU A 123 -9.64 49.70 16.39
#